data_AF-A0A7L4PR46-F1
#
_entry.id   AF-A0A7L4PR46-F1
#
_cell.length_a   1.000
_cell.length_b   1.000
_cell.length_c   1.000
_cell.angle_alpha   90.00
_cell.angle_beta   90.00
_cell.angle_gamma   90.00
#
_symmetry.space_group_name_H-M   'P 1'
#
loop_
_entity.id
_entity.type
_entity.pdbx_description
1 polymer ?
#
loop_
_entity_poly.entity_id
_entity_poly.type
_entity_poly.pdbx_seq_one_letter_code
_entity_poly.pdbx_strand_id
1 'polypeptide(L)'
;MDRVFVPLGAKEILFISRNDFFLGLVKTLGKSFFLETDEEEIVLGTGNEDILAVSSLVNDVKMKSIMISALYSVRELSFPLVILNKGHPA
;
A
#
# COMPACT_ATOMS: atom_id res chain seq x y z
N MET A 1 -25.68 13.96 1.02
CA MET A 1 -24.71 12.95 1.47
C MET A 1 -23.76 13.64 2.42
N ASP A 2 -23.79 13.28 3.69
CA ASP A 2 -22.85 13.82 4.66
C ASP A 2 -21.45 13.30 4.34
N ARG A 3 -20.50 14.22 4.14
CA ARG A 3 -19.10 13.86 3.92
C ARG A 3 -18.49 13.56 5.28
N VAL A 4 -18.13 12.29 5.51
CA VAL A 4 -17.35 11.90 6.68
C VAL A 4 -15.87 12.14 6.37
N PHE A 5 -15.24 13.05 7.12
CA PHE A 5 -13.80 13.26 7.08
C PHE A 5 -13.16 12.50 8.24
N VAL A 6 -12.27 11.56 7.91
CA VAL A 6 -11.52 10.78 8.91
C VAL A 6 -10.05 11.20 8.80
N PRO A 7 -9.46 11.85 9.83
CA PRO A 7 -8.04 12.14 9.82
C PRO A 7 -7.23 10.84 9.89
N LEU A 8 -6.08 10.82 9.22
CA LEU A 8 -5.13 9.70 9.25
C LEU A 8 -3.80 10.19 9.81
N GLY A 9 -3.43 9.70 10.99
CA GLY A 9 -2.16 9.99 11.64
C GLY A 9 -0.98 9.25 11.01
N ALA A 10 0.23 9.73 11.27
CA ALA A 10 1.47 9.13 10.73
C ALA A 10 1.70 7.67 11.17
N LYS A 11 1.22 7.31 12.37
CA LYS A 11 1.35 5.97 12.98
C LYS A 11 0.09 5.12 12.84
N GLU A 12 -0.88 5.57 12.05
CA GLU A 12 -2.17 4.92 11.90
C GLU A 12 -2.27 4.22 10.54
N ILE A 13 -3.14 3.21 10.49
CA ILE A 13 -3.57 2.56 9.25
C ILE A 13 -5.10 2.65 9.21
N LEU A 14 -5.63 3.25 8.16
CA LEU A 14 -7.08 3.26 7.91
C LEU A 14 -7.46 2.05 7.06
N PHE A 15 -8.40 1.26 7.56
CA PHE A 15 -8.99 0.15 6.82
C PHE A 15 -10.43 0.48 6.41
N ILE A 16 -10.73 0.33 5.12
CA ILE A 16 -12.06 0.50 4.54
C ILE A 16 -12.47 -0.83 3.93
N SER A 17 -13.56 -1.42 4.39
CA SER A 17 -14.13 -2.64 3.83
C SER A 17 -15.56 -2.41 3.34
N ARG A 18 -15.89 -3.00 2.19
CA ARG A 18 -17.26 -3.08 1.68
C ARG A 18 -17.41 -4.33 0.82
N ASN A 19 -18.31 -5.22 1.21
CA ASN A 19 -18.45 -6.55 0.60
C ASN A 19 -17.09 -7.28 0.62
N ASP A 20 -16.62 -7.75 -0.55
CA ASP A 20 -15.33 -8.45 -0.71
C ASP A 20 -14.16 -7.49 -0.97
N PHE A 21 -14.42 -6.18 -1.08
CA PHE A 21 -13.37 -5.18 -1.26
C PHE A 21 -12.80 -4.76 0.09
N PHE A 22 -11.48 -4.77 0.17
CA PHE A 22 -10.73 -4.29 1.33
C PHE A 22 -9.61 -3.36 0.90
N LEU A 23 -9.49 -2.21 1.58
CA LEU A 23 -8.50 -1.17 1.31
C LEU A 23 -7.81 -0.78 2.61
N GLY A 24 -6.48 -0.77 2.60
CA GLY A 24 -5.63 -0.29 3.68
C GLY A 24 -4.84 0.93 3.23
N LEU A 25 -4.84 1.98 4.04
CA LEU A 25 -4.22 3.27 3.73
C LEU A 25 -3.27 3.69 4.85
N VAL A 26 -2.09 4.20 4.48
CA VAL A 26 -1.13 4.83 5.39
C VAL A 26 -0.55 6.09 4.75
N LYS A 27 -0.12 7.06 5.57
CA LYS A 27 0.72 8.16 5.07
C LYS A 27 2.09 7.64 4.65
N THR A 28 2.64 8.17 3.56
CA THR A 28 3.97 7.81 3.04
C THR A 28 5.11 8.46 3.83
N LEU A 29 4.84 9.58 4.52
CA LEU A 29 5.79 10.34 5.32
C LEU A 29 6.95 10.92 4.49
N GLY A 30 6.70 11.23 3.22
CA GLY A 30 7.70 11.85 2.35
C GLY A 30 8.80 10.91 1.88
N LYS A 31 8.62 9.59 2.06
CA LYS A 31 9.58 8.57 1.62
C LYS A 31 9.54 8.41 0.10
N SER A 32 10.64 7.89 -0.45
CA SER A 32 10.69 7.46 -1.85
C SER A 32 10.62 5.94 -1.92
N PHE A 33 9.97 5.41 -2.95
CA PHE A 33 9.81 3.97 -3.16
C PHE A 33 10.42 3.56 -4.49
N PHE A 34 10.99 2.35 -4.52
CA PHE A 34 11.58 1.77 -5.71
C PHE A 34 10.61 0.77 -6.32
N LEU A 35 10.41 0.88 -7.63
CA LEU A 35 9.60 -0.01 -8.42
C LEU A 35 10.49 -0.62 -9.49
N GLU A 36 10.87 -1.88 -9.30
CA GLU A 36 11.66 -2.63 -10.25
C GLU A 36 10.73 -3.26 -11.29
N THR A 37 11.04 -3.06 -12.56
CA THR A 37 10.38 -3.71 -13.70
C THR A 37 11.44 -4.43 -14.54
N ASP A 38 11.02 -5.26 -15.49
CA ASP A 38 11.97 -5.95 -16.38
C ASP A 38 12.77 -4.99 -17.28
N GLU A 39 12.29 -3.76 -17.49
CA GLU A 39 12.91 -2.79 -18.40
C GLU A 39 13.70 -1.70 -17.67
N GLU A 40 13.22 -1.24 -16.52
CA GLU A 40 13.79 -0.13 -15.76
C GLU A 40 13.43 -0.16 -14.27
N GLU A 41 14.20 0.58 -13.47
CA GLU A 41 13.87 0.93 -12.08
C GLU A 41 13.22 2.32 -12.05
N ILE A 42 12.03 2.42 -11.44
CA ILE A 42 11.31 3.68 -11.27
C ILE A 42 11.37 4.11 -9.80
N VAL A 43 11.78 5.37 -9.57
CA VAL A 43 11.77 5.99 -8.23
C VAL A 43 10.52 6.85 -8.06
N LEU A 44 9.67 6.48 -7.11
CA LEU A 44 8.45 7.19 -6.74
C LEU A 44 8.70 8.08 -5.52
N GLY A 45 8.97 9.37 -5.76
CA GLY A 45 9.07 10.37 -4.70
C GLY A 45 7.69 10.79 -4.18
N THR A 46 7.54 10.94 -2.87
CA THR A 46 6.27 11.35 -2.24
C THR A 46 6.46 12.51 -1.25
N GLY A 47 5.38 13.23 -0.97
CA GLY A 47 5.28 14.22 0.10
C GLY A 47 4.81 13.61 1.43
N ASN A 48 4.87 14.39 2.51
CA ASN A 48 4.49 13.92 3.86
C ASN A 48 3.01 13.53 3.99
N GLU A 49 2.16 14.13 3.16
CA GLU A 49 0.71 13.94 3.18
C GLU A 49 0.20 12.98 2.10
N ASP A 50 1.10 12.46 1.26
CA ASP A 50 0.75 11.44 0.28
C ASP A 50 0.43 10.12 1.00
N ILE A 51 -0.33 9.26 0.30
CA ILE A 51 -0.83 8.00 0.84
C ILE A 51 -0.28 6.81 0.06
N LEU A 52 0.09 5.77 0.79
CA LEU A 52 0.31 4.43 0.25
C LEU A 52 -0.96 3.61 0.48
N ALA A 53 -1.41 2.93 -0.56
CA ALA A 53 -2.63 2.14 -0.55
C ALA A 53 -2.35 0.69 -0.96
N VAL A 54 -2.97 -0.25 -0.24
CA VAL A 54 -3.03 -1.66 -0.63
C VAL A 54 -4.49 -2.08 -0.67
N SER A 55 -4.88 -2.83 -1.70
CA SER A 55 -6.26 -3.32 -1.85
C SER A 55 -6.31 -4.81 -2.12
N SER A 56 -7.44 -5.41 -1.78
CA SER A 56 -7.74 -6.81 -2.04
C SER A 56 -9.22 -6.95 -2.40
N LEU A 57 -9.52 -7.89 -3.30
CA LEU A 57 -10.88 -8.37 -3.59
C LEU A 57 -11.22 -9.63 -2.78
N VAL A 58 -10.42 -9.93 -1.76
CA VAL A 58 -10.62 -11.04 -0.84
C VAL A 58 -10.70 -10.47 0.57
N ASN A 59 -11.85 -10.63 1.21
CA ASN A 59 -12.10 -10.18 2.57
C ASN A 59 -12.00 -11.35 3.56
N ASP A 60 -10.78 -11.83 3.78
CA ASP A 60 -10.44 -12.87 4.78
C ASP A 60 -9.74 -12.23 6.00
N VAL A 61 -9.92 -12.82 7.18
CA VAL A 61 -9.25 -12.45 8.44
C VAL A 61 -7.73 -12.37 8.27
N LYS A 62 -7.15 -13.28 7.46
CA LYS A 62 -5.70 -13.27 7.15
C LYS A 62 -5.28 -12.11 6.26
N MET A 63 -6.18 -11.58 5.44
CA MET A 63 -5.86 -10.53 4.46
C MET A 63 -5.41 -9.25 5.15
N LYS A 64 -6.03 -8.89 6.28
CA LYS A 64 -5.62 -7.71 7.06
C LYS A 64 -4.14 -7.79 7.45
N SER A 65 -3.69 -8.95 7.95
CA SER A 65 -2.30 -9.15 8.35
C SER A 65 -1.34 -9.06 7.15
N ILE A 66 -1.71 -9.62 6.00
CA ILE A 66 -0.93 -9.52 4.75
C ILE A 66 -0.81 -8.07 4.31
N MET A 67 -1.91 -7.31 4.32
CA MET A 67 -1.93 -5.90 3.96
C MET A 67 -1.05 -5.05 4.89
N ILE A 68 -1.13 -5.29 6.22
CA ILE A 68 -0.24 -4.62 7.18
C ILE A 68 1.22 -4.94 6.87
N SER A 69 1.54 -6.21 6.61
CA SER A 69 2.90 -6.63 6.26
C SER A 69 3.39 -5.92 5.00
N ALA A 70 2.58 -5.89 3.93
CA ALA A 70 2.94 -5.24 2.67
C ALA A 70 3.20 -3.73 2.87
N LEU A 71 2.29 -3.03 3.55
CA LEU A 71 2.42 -1.60 3.86
C LEU A 71 3.67 -1.33 4.71
N TYR A 72 3.97 -2.18 5.70
CA TYR A 72 5.14 -2.05 6.55
C TYR A 72 6.44 -2.31 5.77
N SER A 73 6.50 -3.37 4.97
CA SER A 73 7.67 -3.71 4.14
C SER A 73 8.03 -2.57 3.20
N VAL A 74 7.04 -1.98 2.53
CA VAL A 74 7.28 -0.87 1.61
C VAL A 74 7.61 0.41 2.38
N ARG A 75 6.78 0.81 3.35
CA ARG A 75 6.92 2.11 4.02
C ARG A 75 8.11 2.16 4.97
N GLU A 76 8.30 1.14 5.81
CA GLU A 76 9.30 1.20 6.88
C GLU A 76 10.63 0.58 6.51
N LEU A 77 10.62 -0.48 5.70
CA LEU A 77 11.84 -1.19 5.31
C LEU A 77 12.35 -0.80 3.93
N SER A 78 11.61 0.05 3.19
CA SER A 78 11.95 0.47 1.83
C SER A 78 12.16 -0.72 0.89
N PHE A 79 11.39 -1.81 1.08
CA PHE A 79 11.47 -2.95 0.18
C PHE A 79 11.02 -2.52 -1.23
N PRO A 80 11.81 -2.85 -2.27
CA PRO A 80 11.43 -2.54 -3.63
C PRO A 80 10.17 -3.35 -4.00
N LEU A 81 9.27 -2.69 -4.72
CA LEU A 81 8.15 -3.35 -5.36
C LEU A 81 8.66 -3.93 -6.67
N VAL A 82 8.59 -5.26 -6.83
CA VAL A 82 9.01 -5.91 -8.07
C VAL A 82 7.77 -6.24 -8.89
N ILE A 83 7.66 -5.62 -10.07
CA ILE A 83 6.62 -5.95 -11.06
C ILE A 83 7.21 -6.99 -12.01
N LEU A 84 6.68 -8.20 -11.89
CA LEU A 84 7.05 -9.29 -12.77
C LEU A 84 6.08 -9.38 -13.94
N ASN A 85 6.64 -9.67 -15.12
CA ASN A 85 5.82 -9.95 -16.30
C ASN A 85 4.96 -11.21 -16.12
N LYS A 86 3.81 -11.22 -16.80
CA LYS A 86 2.89 -12.37 -16.74
C LYS A 86 3.59 -13.63 -17.24
N GLY A 87 3.58 -14.68 -16.43
CA GLY A 87 4.24 -15.96 -16.73
C GLY A 87 5.63 -16.11 -16.11
N HIS A 88 6.10 -15.12 -15.33
CA HIS A 88 7.29 -15.26 -14.50
C HIS A 88 7.11 -16.44 -13.51
N PRO A 89 8.15 -17.27 -13.29
CA PRO A 89 8.05 -18.50 -12.49
C PRO A 89 7.98 -18.30 -10.96
N ALA A 90 8.01 -17.05 -10.50
CA ALA A 90 7.99 -16.70 -9.07
C ALA A 90 6.56 -16.47 -8.56
#